data_AF-A0A518C372-F1
#
_entry.id   AF-A0A518C372-F1
#
_cell.length_a   1.000
_cell.length_b   1.000
_cell.length_c   1.000
_cell.angle_alpha   90.00
_cell.angle_beta   90.00
_cell.angle_gamma   90.00
#
_symmetry.space_group_name_H-M   'P 1'
#
loop_
_entity.id
_entity.type
_entity.pdbx_description
1 polymer ?
#
loop_
_entity_poly.entity_id
_entity_poly.type
_entity_poly.pdbx_seq_one_letter_code
_entity_poly.pdbx_strand_id
1 'polypeptide(L)'
;MGSPINVLNWLRRQTILSHWYRFRYLIGFILIGMASICLELVLMNTIMPESWPRLGRASAALVFGIVFGYVLNAKLNFQVAPKYLLSTFTKYSVVSVLSFGLNMTVISFIEASTDTLYWELRLATAAALFSFAYTLHRYFTFDQARNLGVAVYAASDEDVGAIFESVGDSCDHIHVDLVDETMGDNPAPVNVFKLQEARKYWPHRQVALHLMTRQPSRWLDRVWNEVDWVLLHLEIEEDLNKLIFQCRQHGKKVGIVWRVGNDPADLLPFLNHVDFIMVLGIAKPGQSGQKICQEAIDLVAALNTMRTKYNFELMFDGGVNSSTISQIEAKYVVSASAILRAENPILAVDEIRRRVQYPTKVAA
;
A
#
# COMPACT_ATOMS: atom_id res chain seq x y z
N MET A 1 25.13 -30.18 -8.38
CA MET A 1 25.51 -29.16 -9.39
C MET A 1 24.30 -28.91 -10.28
N GLY A 2 23.47 -27.92 -9.96
CA GLY A 2 22.32 -27.53 -10.78
C GLY A 2 22.77 -26.66 -11.95
N SER A 3 22.24 -26.88 -13.15
CA SER A 3 22.72 -26.19 -14.35
C SER A 3 22.41 -24.68 -14.31
N PRO A 4 23.32 -23.82 -14.79
CA PRO A 4 23.14 -22.36 -14.81
C PRO A 4 21.99 -21.87 -15.73
N ILE A 5 21.41 -22.77 -16.52
CA ILE A 5 20.27 -22.49 -17.42
C ILE A 5 18.96 -22.30 -16.63
N ASN A 6 18.84 -22.89 -15.44
CA ASN A 6 17.62 -22.80 -14.62
C ASN A 6 17.49 -21.48 -13.86
N VAL A 7 18.61 -20.89 -13.41
CA VAL A 7 18.60 -19.62 -12.65
C VAL A 7 18.27 -18.44 -13.56
N LEU A 8 18.85 -18.37 -14.76
CA LEU A 8 18.54 -17.32 -15.74
C LEU A 8 17.09 -17.38 -16.24
N ASN A 9 16.55 -18.57 -16.49
CA ASN A 9 15.15 -18.74 -16.88
C ASN A 9 14.18 -18.44 -15.73
N TRP A 10 14.55 -18.78 -14.49
CA TRP A 10 13.79 -18.42 -13.29
C TRP A 10 13.80 -16.91 -13.05
N LEU A 11 14.97 -16.26 -13.10
CA LEU A 11 15.12 -14.80 -12.99
C LEU A 11 14.34 -14.09 -14.09
N ARG A 12 14.39 -14.58 -15.34
CA ARG A 12 13.65 -14.03 -16.47
C ARG A 12 12.13 -14.22 -16.35
N ARG A 13 11.66 -15.37 -15.84
CA ARG A 13 10.25 -15.59 -15.50
C ARG A 13 9.79 -14.68 -14.36
N GLN A 14 10.59 -14.52 -13.31
CA GLN A 14 10.36 -13.58 -12.21
C GLN A 14 10.28 -12.14 -12.73
N THR A 15 11.16 -11.73 -13.64
CA THR A 15 11.11 -10.38 -14.24
C THR A 15 9.89 -10.20 -15.14
N ILE A 16 9.53 -11.17 -15.97
CA ILE A 16 8.37 -11.07 -16.87
C ILE A 16 7.07 -11.06 -16.05
N LEU A 17 6.95 -11.93 -15.04
CA LEU A 17 5.82 -11.93 -14.12
C LEU A 17 5.76 -10.63 -13.32
N SER A 18 6.88 -10.10 -12.83
CA SER A 18 6.90 -8.82 -12.10
C SER A 18 6.55 -7.64 -13.00
N HIS A 19 6.99 -7.61 -14.26
CA HIS A 19 6.61 -6.57 -15.22
C HIS A 19 5.12 -6.67 -15.56
N TRP A 20 4.62 -7.86 -15.87
CA TRP A 20 3.21 -8.07 -16.17
C TRP A 20 2.33 -7.67 -14.98
N TYR A 21 2.72 -8.01 -13.75
CA TYR A 21 1.98 -7.63 -12.54
C TYR A 21 2.10 -6.13 -12.19
N ARG A 22 3.24 -5.51 -12.53
CA ARG A 22 3.43 -4.06 -12.40
C ARG A 22 2.52 -3.30 -13.35
N PHE A 23 2.31 -3.82 -14.57
CA PHE A 23 1.50 -3.17 -15.60
C PHE A 23 0.06 -3.69 -15.72
N ARG A 24 -0.34 -4.77 -15.03
CA ARG A 24 -1.69 -5.35 -15.17
C ARG A 24 -2.80 -4.34 -14.92
N TYR A 25 -2.60 -3.43 -13.96
CA TYR A 25 -3.56 -2.38 -13.64
C TYR A 25 -3.65 -1.32 -14.73
N LEU A 26 -2.51 -0.96 -15.33
CA LEU A 26 -2.48 -0.06 -16.48
C LEU A 26 -3.15 -0.72 -17.68
N ILE A 27 -2.83 -1.98 -17.98
CA ILE A 27 -3.45 -2.74 -19.07
C ILE A 27 -4.96 -2.86 -18.85
N GLY A 28 -5.39 -3.26 -17.66
CA GLY A 28 -6.80 -3.33 -17.29
C GLY A 28 -7.50 -1.97 -17.42
N PHE A 29 -6.84 -0.90 -16.97
CA PHE A 29 -7.36 0.47 -17.09
C PHE A 29 -7.51 0.90 -18.55
N ILE A 30 -6.53 0.61 -19.40
CA ILE A 30 -6.57 0.89 -20.85
C ILE A 30 -7.70 0.11 -21.50
N LEU A 31 -7.84 -1.19 -21.24
CA LEU A 31 -8.89 -2.03 -21.83
C LEU A 31 -10.29 -1.55 -21.44
N ILE A 32 -10.49 -1.22 -20.15
CA ILE A 32 -11.75 -0.67 -19.66
C ILE A 32 -12.02 0.71 -20.29
N GLY A 33 -10.98 1.56 -20.39
CA GLY A 33 -11.08 2.88 -21.02
C GLY A 33 -11.43 2.81 -22.50
N MET A 34 -10.80 1.90 -23.26
CA MET A 34 -11.12 1.65 -24.67
C MET A 34 -12.57 1.19 -24.83
N ALA A 35 -13.03 0.25 -23.98
CA ALA A 35 -14.43 -0.20 -23.99
C ALA A 35 -15.40 0.94 -23.66
N SER A 36 -15.04 1.83 -22.73
CA SER A 36 -15.81 3.04 -22.41
C SER A 36 -15.95 3.97 -23.62
N ILE A 37 -14.86 4.21 -24.36
CA ILE A 37 -14.89 5.06 -25.56
C ILE A 37 -15.72 4.43 -26.67
N CYS A 38 -15.59 3.12 -26.88
CA CYS A 38 -16.45 2.42 -27.84
C CYS A 38 -17.93 2.57 -27.49
N LEU A 39 -18.28 2.44 -26.20
CA LEU A 39 -19.64 2.68 -25.71
C LEU A 39 -20.07 4.13 -25.97
N GLU A 40 -19.23 5.11 -25.65
CA GLU A 40 -19.50 6.53 -25.94
C GLU A 40 -19.83 6.75 -27.43
N LEU A 41 -18.99 6.24 -28.33
CA LEU A 41 -19.16 6.38 -29.77
C LEU A 41 -20.43 5.68 -30.28
N VAL A 42 -20.78 4.51 -29.74
CA VAL A 42 -22.04 3.84 -30.09
C VAL A 42 -23.23 4.70 -29.67
N LEU A 43 -23.26 5.16 -28.41
CA LEU A 43 -24.36 5.99 -27.90
C LEU A 43 -24.56 7.28 -28.73
N MET A 44 -23.45 7.94 -29.10
CA MET A 44 -23.49 9.17 -29.90
C MET A 44 -24.07 8.99 -31.30
N ASN A 45 -23.86 7.81 -31.90
CA ASN A 45 -24.22 7.55 -33.30
C ASN A 45 -25.55 6.78 -33.46
N THR A 46 -26.00 6.04 -32.44
CA THR A 46 -27.21 5.20 -32.55
C THR A 46 -28.38 5.68 -31.71
N ILE A 47 -28.13 6.29 -30.55
CA ILE A 47 -29.19 6.64 -29.59
C ILE A 47 -29.47 8.14 -29.59
N MET A 48 -28.42 8.97 -29.68
CA MET A 48 -28.56 10.41 -29.51
C MET A 48 -29.05 11.11 -30.79
N PRO A 49 -29.96 12.10 -30.69
CA PRO A 49 -30.47 12.82 -31.84
C PRO A 49 -29.36 13.55 -32.61
N GLU A 50 -29.36 13.46 -33.94
CA GLU A 50 -28.39 14.18 -34.79
C GLU A 50 -28.51 15.70 -34.68
N SER A 51 -29.67 16.21 -34.26
CA SER A 51 -29.92 17.63 -34.02
C SER A 51 -29.09 18.21 -32.87
N TRP A 52 -28.55 17.37 -31.99
CA TRP A 52 -27.69 17.82 -30.90
C TRP A 52 -26.30 18.17 -31.42
N PRO A 53 -25.72 19.31 -30.99
CA PRO A 53 -24.33 19.64 -31.28
C PRO A 53 -23.40 18.49 -30.90
N ARG A 54 -22.37 18.23 -31.70
CA ARG A 54 -21.41 17.13 -31.47
C ARG A 54 -20.85 17.14 -30.06
N LEU A 55 -20.48 18.32 -29.56
CA LEU A 55 -19.98 18.49 -28.19
C LEU A 55 -21.03 18.06 -27.14
N GLY A 56 -22.30 18.42 -27.34
CA GLY A 56 -23.39 18.02 -26.45
C GLY A 56 -23.59 16.51 -26.42
N ARG A 57 -23.57 15.85 -27.59
CA ARG A 57 -23.60 14.38 -27.68
C ARG A 57 -22.39 13.73 -27.00
N ALA A 58 -21.19 14.25 -27.23
CA ALA A 58 -19.96 13.75 -26.63
C ALA A 58 -19.96 13.90 -25.11
N SER A 59 -20.39 15.05 -24.58
CA SER A 59 -20.51 15.29 -23.14
C SER A 59 -21.56 14.39 -22.48
N ALA A 60 -22.72 14.19 -23.12
CA ALA A 60 -23.74 13.28 -22.60
C ALA A 60 -23.23 11.83 -22.59
N ALA A 61 -22.54 11.40 -23.65
CA ALA A 61 -21.99 10.05 -23.76
C ALA A 61 -20.87 9.82 -22.73
N LEU A 62 -20.03 10.83 -22.48
CA LEU A 62 -18.97 10.79 -21.46
C LEU A 62 -19.53 10.45 -20.08
N VAL A 63 -20.71 10.95 -19.70
CA VAL A 63 -21.30 10.62 -18.38
C VAL A 63 -21.52 9.11 -18.25
N PHE A 64 -22.06 8.46 -19.29
CA PHE A 64 -22.22 7.01 -19.32
C PHE A 64 -20.87 6.30 -19.33
N GLY A 65 -19.91 6.80 -20.10
CA GLY A 65 -18.54 6.28 -20.13
C GLY A 65 -17.85 6.33 -18.76
N ILE A 66 -17.95 7.46 -18.05
CA ILE A 66 -17.40 7.63 -16.70
C ILE A 66 -18.02 6.61 -15.74
N VAL A 67 -19.34 6.44 -15.75
CA VAL A 67 -20.02 5.46 -14.88
C VAL A 67 -19.57 4.03 -15.22
N PHE A 68 -19.60 3.66 -16.50
CA PHE A 68 -19.19 2.34 -16.97
C PHE A 68 -17.73 2.03 -16.63
N GLY A 69 -16.83 2.94 -17.01
CA GLY A 69 -15.39 2.83 -16.78
C GLY A 69 -15.05 2.79 -15.31
N TYR A 70 -15.74 3.60 -14.48
CA TYR A 70 -15.56 3.55 -13.04
C TYR A 70 -16.02 2.23 -12.44
N VAL A 71 -17.22 1.74 -12.76
CA VAL A 71 -17.75 0.49 -12.19
C VAL A 71 -16.83 -0.68 -12.47
N LEU A 72 -16.33 -0.80 -13.71
CA LEU A 72 -15.40 -1.88 -14.07
C LEU A 72 -14.04 -1.70 -13.39
N ASN A 73 -13.50 -0.48 -13.35
CA ASN A 73 -12.22 -0.25 -12.66
C ASN A 73 -12.34 -0.49 -11.16
N ALA A 74 -13.43 -0.05 -10.53
CA ALA A 74 -13.69 -0.23 -9.12
C ALA A 74 -13.90 -1.70 -8.76
N LYS A 75 -14.62 -2.49 -9.58
CA LYS A 75 -14.91 -3.90 -9.25
C LYS A 75 -13.82 -4.87 -9.69
N LEU A 76 -13.28 -4.70 -10.91
CA LEU A 76 -12.42 -5.71 -11.53
C LEU A 76 -10.94 -5.35 -11.43
N ASN A 77 -10.61 -4.07 -11.59
CA ASN A 77 -9.21 -3.64 -11.66
C ASN A 77 -8.66 -3.34 -10.27
N PHE A 78 -9.12 -2.25 -9.63
CA PHE A 78 -8.61 -1.73 -8.35
C PHE A 78 -9.32 -2.28 -7.11
N GLN A 79 -10.47 -2.95 -7.26
CA GLN A 79 -11.21 -3.57 -6.16
C GLN A 79 -11.50 -2.59 -5.01
N VAL A 80 -12.11 -1.45 -5.36
CA VAL A 80 -12.43 -0.39 -4.40
C VAL A 80 -13.48 -0.86 -3.40
N ALA A 81 -13.21 -0.66 -2.12
CA ALA A 81 -14.15 -0.99 -1.06
C ALA A 81 -15.43 -0.11 -1.13
N PRO A 82 -16.61 -0.66 -0.82
CA PRO A 82 -17.90 0.04 -0.91
C PRO A 82 -17.92 1.43 -0.25
N LYS A 83 -17.30 1.60 0.92
CA LYS A 83 -17.27 2.87 1.66
C LYS A 83 -16.57 4.02 0.93
N TYR A 84 -15.61 3.69 0.08
CA TYR A 84 -14.90 4.69 -0.71
C TYR A 84 -15.58 4.95 -2.05
N LEU A 85 -16.56 4.14 -2.47
CA LEU A 85 -17.12 4.21 -3.82
C LEU A 85 -17.57 5.61 -4.20
N LEU A 86 -18.20 6.36 -3.29
CA LEU A 86 -18.64 7.72 -3.59
C LEU A 86 -17.46 8.69 -3.74
N SER A 87 -16.50 8.64 -2.82
CA SER A 87 -15.31 9.50 -2.83
C SER A 87 -14.45 9.21 -4.07
N THR A 88 -14.12 7.95 -4.31
CA THR A 88 -13.34 7.53 -5.48
C THR A 88 -14.10 7.74 -6.77
N PHE A 89 -15.43 7.58 -6.81
CA PHE A 89 -16.23 7.95 -7.99
C PHE A 89 -16.11 9.44 -8.27
N THR A 90 -16.27 10.29 -7.26
CA THR A 90 -16.15 11.74 -7.40
C THR A 90 -14.78 12.14 -7.95
N LYS A 91 -13.70 11.59 -7.35
CA LYS A 91 -12.33 11.83 -7.84
C LYS A 91 -12.12 11.28 -9.25
N TYR A 92 -12.68 10.12 -9.57
CA TYR A 92 -12.61 9.51 -10.90
C TYR A 92 -13.26 10.43 -11.93
N SER A 93 -14.50 10.87 -11.68
CA SER A 93 -15.24 11.77 -12.57
C SER A 93 -14.48 13.07 -12.84
N VAL A 94 -13.88 13.69 -11.81
CA VAL A 94 -13.07 14.91 -11.99
C VAL A 94 -11.89 14.68 -12.93
N VAL A 95 -11.08 13.65 -12.67
CA VAL A 95 -9.91 13.32 -13.50
C VAL A 95 -10.34 12.95 -14.93
N SER A 96 -11.44 12.22 -15.10
CA SER A 96 -11.96 11.83 -16.41
C SER A 96 -12.49 13.01 -17.22
N VAL A 97 -13.20 13.96 -16.59
CA VAL A 97 -13.67 15.19 -17.26
C VAL A 97 -12.51 16.07 -17.70
N LEU A 98 -11.48 16.23 -16.86
CA LEU A 98 -10.27 16.97 -17.24
C LEU A 98 -9.54 16.30 -18.41
N SER A 99 -9.40 14.97 -18.36
CA SER A 99 -8.78 14.20 -19.43
C SER A 99 -9.57 14.30 -20.74
N PHE A 100 -10.91 14.30 -20.65
CA PHE A 100 -11.79 14.52 -21.79
C PHE A 100 -11.61 15.90 -22.40
N GLY A 101 -11.59 16.97 -21.59
CA GLY A 101 -11.38 18.34 -22.07
C GLY A 101 -10.04 18.51 -22.79
N LEU A 102 -8.96 17.93 -22.24
CA LEU A 102 -7.66 17.90 -22.90
C LEU A 102 -7.73 17.18 -24.24
N ASN A 103 -8.38 16.02 -24.28
CA ASN A 103 -8.55 15.24 -25.50
C ASN A 103 -9.33 15.99 -26.58
N MET A 104 -10.45 16.64 -26.21
CA MET A 104 -11.25 17.45 -27.14
C MET A 104 -10.48 18.64 -27.71
N THR A 105 -9.59 19.23 -26.91
CA THR A 105 -8.70 20.32 -27.36
C THR A 105 -7.73 19.82 -28.42
N VAL A 106 -7.11 18.65 -28.19
CA VAL A 106 -6.21 18.01 -29.17
C VAL A 106 -6.95 17.63 -30.45
N ILE A 107 -8.14 17.04 -30.35
CA ILE A 107 -8.97 16.70 -31.52
C ILE A 107 -9.28 17.95 -32.34
N SER A 108 -9.72 19.03 -31.68
CA SER A 108 -10.08 20.28 -32.37
C SER A 108 -8.88 20.90 -33.11
N PHE A 109 -7.67 20.78 -32.56
CA PHE A 109 -6.45 21.23 -33.21
C PHE A 109 -6.09 20.37 -34.43
N ILE A 110 -6.18 19.04 -34.31
CA ILE A 110 -5.84 18.13 -35.42
C ILE A 110 -6.87 18.26 -36.54
N GLU A 111 -8.16 18.25 -36.21
CA GLU A 111 -9.27 18.38 -37.16
C GLU A 111 -9.22 19.70 -37.95
N ALA A 112 -8.69 20.78 -37.36
CA ALA A 112 -8.45 22.03 -38.08
C ALA A 112 -7.37 21.92 -39.18
N SER A 113 -6.57 20.85 -39.16
CA SER A 113 -5.43 20.61 -40.06
C SER A 113 -5.55 19.35 -40.92
N THR A 114 -6.57 18.50 -40.69
CA THR A 114 -6.73 17.20 -41.36
C THR A 114 -8.19 16.85 -41.60
N ASP A 115 -8.49 16.16 -42.71
CA ASP A 115 -9.84 15.65 -43.04
C ASP A 115 -10.10 14.25 -42.44
N THR A 116 -9.83 14.12 -41.14
CA THR A 116 -9.93 12.85 -40.41
C THR A 116 -11.25 12.75 -39.66
N LEU A 117 -11.87 11.57 -39.68
CA LEU A 117 -13.14 11.35 -39.00
C LEU A 117 -12.98 11.46 -37.48
N TYR A 118 -13.97 12.08 -36.82
CA TYR A 118 -13.97 12.30 -35.37
C TYR A 118 -13.75 11.02 -34.56
N TRP A 119 -14.35 9.89 -34.96
CA TRP A 119 -14.23 8.64 -34.22
C TRP A 119 -12.79 8.09 -34.24
N GLU A 120 -12.06 8.29 -35.36
CA GLU A 120 -10.66 7.90 -35.50
C GLU A 120 -9.78 8.76 -34.59
N LEU A 121 -9.97 10.09 -34.65
CA LEU A 121 -9.24 11.02 -33.80
C LEU A 121 -9.50 10.77 -32.32
N ARG A 122 -10.75 10.51 -31.93
CA ARG A 122 -11.14 10.23 -30.55
C ARG A 122 -10.46 8.98 -30.01
N LEU A 123 -10.42 7.90 -30.78
CA LEU A 123 -9.78 6.66 -30.38
C LEU A 123 -8.25 6.80 -30.31
N ALA A 124 -7.63 7.39 -31.34
CA ALA A 124 -6.19 7.56 -31.45
C ALA A 124 -5.62 8.48 -30.36
N THR A 125 -6.25 9.64 -30.15
CA THR A 125 -5.79 10.61 -29.15
C THR A 125 -6.03 10.12 -27.73
N ALA A 126 -7.10 9.36 -27.48
CA ALA A 126 -7.33 8.78 -26.15
C ALA A 126 -6.32 7.68 -25.80
N ALA A 127 -5.92 6.85 -26.78
CA ALA A 127 -4.88 5.85 -26.61
C ALA A 127 -3.56 6.48 -26.10
N ALA A 128 -3.19 7.64 -26.66
CA ALA A 128 -2.01 8.39 -26.22
C ALA A 128 -2.15 8.97 -24.80
N LEU A 129 -3.37 9.32 -24.37
CA LEU A 129 -3.62 9.93 -23.06
C LEU A 129 -3.87 8.93 -21.94
N PHE A 130 -4.15 7.65 -22.22
CA PHE A 130 -4.47 6.68 -21.17
C PHE A 130 -3.36 6.49 -20.13
N SER A 131 -2.09 6.48 -20.55
CA SER A 131 -0.97 6.37 -19.61
C SER A 131 -0.90 7.56 -18.65
N PHE A 132 -1.18 8.76 -19.15
CA PHE A 132 -1.23 9.98 -18.34
C PHE A 132 -2.44 9.98 -17.40
N ALA A 133 -3.62 9.67 -17.91
CA ALA A 133 -4.86 9.56 -17.12
C ALA A 133 -4.73 8.47 -16.04
N TYR A 134 -4.12 7.33 -16.36
CA TYR A 134 -3.84 6.27 -15.40
C TYR A 134 -2.97 6.76 -14.26
N THR A 135 -1.89 7.50 -14.53
CA THR A 135 -1.04 8.09 -13.48
C THR A 135 -1.84 9.02 -12.56
N LEU A 136 -2.68 9.89 -13.13
CA LEU A 136 -3.55 10.76 -12.34
C LEU A 136 -4.54 9.96 -11.49
N HIS A 137 -5.23 8.97 -12.06
CA HIS A 137 -6.15 8.13 -11.30
C HIS A 137 -5.44 7.31 -10.24
N ARG A 138 -4.23 6.82 -10.49
CA ARG A 138 -3.46 6.06 -9.52
C ARG A 138 -3.04 6.90 -8.32
N TYR A 139 -2.73 8.18 -8.55
CA TYR A 139 -2.28 9.11 -7.53
C TYR A 139 -3.45 9.74 -6.76
N PHE A 140 -4.49 10.19 -7.47
CA PHE A 140 -5.60 10.93 -6.88
C PHE A 140 -6.83 10.07 -6.62
N THR A 141 -7.20 9.16 -7.51
CA THR A 141 -8.46 8.42 -7.41
C THR A 141 -8.34 7.15 -6.56
N PHE A 142 -7.39 6.28 -6.88
CA PHE A 142 -7.18 4.99 -6.22
C PHE A 142 -5.96 5.05 -5.29
N ASP A 143 -6.00 6.01 -4.37
CA ASP A 143 -4.92 6.35 -3.42
C ASP A 143 -4.86 5.43 -2.18
N GLN A 144 -5.77 4.46 -2.08
CA GLN A 144 -5.95 3.59 -0.92
C GLN A 144 -4.93 2.45 -0.82
N ALA A 145 -3.79 2.54 -1.52
CA ALA A 145 -2.75 1.53 -1.43
C ALA A 145 -2.11 1.56 -0.04
N ARG A 146 -1.96 0.38 0.56
CA ARG A 146 -1.25 0.26 1.83
C ARG A 146 0.25 0.47 1.63
N ASN A 147 0.90 0.86 2.71
CA ASN A 147 2.34 0.83 2.85
C ASN A 147 2.72 -0.53 3.48
N LEU A 148 3.33 -1.41 2.69
CA LEU A 148 3.68 -2.76 3.13
C LEU A 148 5.17 -2.84 3.52
N GLY A 149 5.40 -3.21 4.77
CA GLY A 149 6.69 -3.54 5.34
C GLY A 149 6.98 -5.02 5.24
N VAL A 150 8.21 -5.36 4.84
CA VAL A 150 8.74 -6.73 4.99
C VAL A 150 9.54 -6.79 6.27
N ALA A 151 9.18 -7.73 7.16
CA ALA A 151 9.87 -7.92 8.43
C ALA A 151 11.14 -8.78 8.28
N VAL A 152 12.20 -8.35 8.95
CA VAL A 152 13.48 -9.05 9.12
C VAL A 152 13.87 -8.99 10.60
N TYR A 153 14.51 -10.02 11.14
CA TYR A 153 14.97 -9.99 12.53
C TYR A 153 16.37 -9.37 12.67
N ALA A 154 16.58 -8.57 13.71
CA ALA A 154 17.92 -8.15 14.15
C ALA A 154 18.61 -9.27 14.95
N ALA A 155 18.65 -10.47 14.38
CA ALA A 155 19.16 -11.69 15.00
C ALA A 155 20.43 -12.17 14.30
N SER A 156 21.27 -12.93 15.03
CA SER A 156 22.53 -13.45 14.49
C SER A 156 22.36 -14.42 13.31
N ASP A 157 21.25 -15.13 13.26
CA ASP A 157 20.91 -16.15 12.27
C ASP A 157 20.04 -15.65 11.11
N GLU A 158 19.61 -14.38 11.13
CA GLU A 158 18.84 -13.79 10.04
C GLU A 158 19.70 -13.57 8.79
N ASP A 159 19.18 -13.93 7.62
CA ASP A 159 19.84 -13.68 6.33
C ASP A 159 19.11 -12.59 5.55
N VAL A 160 19.46 -11.33 5.88
CA VAL A 160 18.91 -10.14 5.23
C VAL A 160 19.18 -10.13 3.72
N GLY A 161 20.31 -10.69 3.28
CA GLY A 161 20.67 -10.81 1.88
C GLY A 161 19.73 -11.74 1.12
N ALA A 162 19.48 -12.94 1.67
CA ALA A 162 18.52 -13.88 1.10
C ALA A 162 17.09 -13.30 1.04
N ILE A 163 16.69 -12.55 2.08
CA ILE A 163 15.42 -11.83 2.06
C ILE A 163 15.39 -10.81 0.94
N PHE A 164 16.43 -9.99 0.78
CA PHE A 164 16.54 -9.03 -0.33
C PHE A 164 16.48 -9.72 -1.70
N GLU A 165 17.15 -10.85 -1.89
CA GLU A 165 17.08 -11.63 -3.12
C GLU A 165 15.66 -12.12 -3.43
N SER A 166 14.86 -12.41 -2.39
CA SER A 166 13.49 -12.90 -2.54
C SER A 166 12.48 -11.80 -2.90
N VAL A 167 12.57 -10.61 -2.29
CA VAL A 167 11.57 -9.53 -2.46
C VAL A 167 12.07 -8.32 -3.25
N GLY A 168 13.38 -8.14 -3.39
CA GLY A 168 14.00 -6.95 -3.97
C GLY A 168 13.45 -5.65 -3.40
N ASP A 169 13.21 -4.66 -4.26
CA ASP A 169 12.62 -3.35 -3.92
C ASP A 169 11.08 -3.33 -3.92
N SER A 170 10.41 -4.48 -3.82
CA SER A 170 8.95 -4.52 -3.95
C SER A 170 8.19 -3.96 -2.73
N CYS A 171 8.81 -3.94 -1.55
CA CYS A 171 8.25 -3.39 -0.32
C CYS A 171 8.30 -1.86 -0.27
N ASP A 172 7.46 -1.26 0.58
CA ASP A 172 7.42 0.19 0.79
C ASP A 172 8.36 0.64 1.94
N HIS A 173 8.56 -0.22 2.94
CA HIS A 173 9.54 -0.06 4.03
C HIS A 173 10.13 -1.41 4.47
N ILE A 174 11.21 -1.35 5.26
CA ILE A 174 11.78 -2.52 5.94
C ILE A 174 11.45 -2.40 7.43
N HIS A 175 10.87 -3.46 7.98
CA HIS A 175 10.55 -3.56 9.38
C HIS A 175 11.58 -4.48 10.04
N VAL A 176 12.31 -3.98 11.02
CA VAL A 176 13.36 -4.73 11.69
C VAL A 176 12.90 -5.05 13.10
N ASP A 177 12.66 -6.32 13.38
CA ASP A 177 12.29 -6.81 14.71
C ASP A 177 13.55 -7.07 15.54
N LEU A 178 13.78 -6.25 16.57
CA LEU A 178 14.79 -6.51 17.58
C LEU A 178 14.11 -7.10 18.79
N VAL A 179 14.36 -8.38 19.03
CA VAL A 179 13.81 -9.14 20.15
C VAL A 179 14.95 -9.55 21.08
N ASP A 180 14.93 -9.08 22.32
CA ASP A 180 15.93 -9.44 23.32
C ASP A 180 15.34 -10.32 24.44
N GLU A 181 16.21 -10.75 25.36
CA GLU A 181 15.89 -11.66 26.45
C GLU A 181 14.82 -11.16 27.42
N THR A 182 14.51 -9.86 27.41
CA THR A 182 13.53 -9.26 28.34
C THR A 182 12.08 -9.41 27.87
N MET A 183 11.87 -9.70 26.58
CA MET A 183 10.53 -9.92 25.99
C MET A 183 10.43 -11.22 25.18
N GLY A 184 11.53 -11.75 24.65
CA GLY A 184 11.54 -12.97 23.85
C GLY A 184 11.63 -14.26 24.69
N ASP A 185 10.90 -15.29 24.26
CA ASP A 185 11.06 -16.66 24.78
C ASP A 185 12.28 -17.34 24.13
N ASN A 186 13.44 -17.29 24.79
CA ASN A 186 14.72 -17.84 24.29
C ASN A 186 15.10 -17.32 22.88
N PRO A 187 15.24 -16.00 22.69
CA PRO A 187 15.54 -15.40 21.40
C PRO A 187 16.99 -15.69 20.96
N ALA A 188 17.22 -15.68 19.66
CA ALA A 188 18.58 -15.64 19.13
C ALA A 188 19.30 -14.34 19.59
N PRO A 189 20.63 -14.36 19.77
CA PRO A 189 21.37 -13.16 20.16
C PRO A 189 21.13 -11.98 19.22
N VAL A 190 20.80 -10.82 19.79
CA VAL A 190 20.60 -9.59 19.03
C VAL A 190 21.88 -9.20 18.28
N ASN A 191 21.73 -8.98 16.98
CA ASN A 191 22.78 -8.51 16.10
C ASN A 191 22.35 -7.22 15.39
N VAL A 192 22.74 -6.06 15.94
CA VAL A 192 22.41 -4.75 15.37
C VAL A 192 23.06 -4.48 14.01
N PHE A 193 24.07 -5.27 13.59
CA PHE A 193 24.65 -5.15 12.24
C PHE A 193 23.62 -5.51 11.15
N LYS A 194 22.55 -6.24 11.48
CA LYS A 194 21.44 -6.52 10.55
C LYS A 194 20.72 -5.25 10.08
N LEU A 195 20.71 -4.18 10.89
CA LEU A 195 20.16 -2.90 10.46
C LEU A 195 21.04 -2.23 9.40
N GLN A 196 22.37 -2.34 9.51
CA GLN A 196 23.29 -1.84 8.50
C GLN A 196 23.16 -2.62 7.20
N GLU A 197 22.99 -3.95 7.27
CA GLU A 197 22.68 -4.78 6.10
C GLU A 197 21.38 -4.33 5.44
N ALA A 198 20.30 -4.16 6.23
CA ALA A 198 19.03 -3.66 5.72
C ALA A 198 19.17 -2.30 5.02
N ARG A 199 19.87 -1.34 5.62
CA ARG A 199 20.12 -0.03 5.00
C ARG A 199 20.92 -0.15 3.70
N LYS A 200 21.92 -1.03 3.66
CA LYS A 200 22.74 -1.29 2.46
C LYS A 200 21.91 -1.87 1.32
N TYR A 201 21.04 -2.83 1.61
CA TYR A 201 20.19 -3.48 0.59
C TYR A 201 19.04 -2.58 0.15
N TRP A 202 18.49 -1.76 1.04
CA TRP A 202 17.37 -0.85 0.76
C TRP A 202 17.69 0.62 1.06
N PRO A 203 18.63 1.25 0.33
CA PRO A 203 19.12 2.60 0.63
C PRO A 203 18.06 3.70 0.49
N HIS A 204 16.99 3.44 -0.26
CA HIS A 204 15.89 4.38 -0.52
C HIS A 204 14.60 4.04 0.23
N ARG A 205 14.62 3.02 1.10
CA ARG A 205 13.47 2.64 1.91
C ARG A 205 13.64 3.13 3.33
N GLN A 206 12.50 3.37 3.96
CA GLN A 206 12.46 3.67 5.38
C GLN A 206 12.73 2.38 6.16
N VAL A 207 13.54 2.47 7.21
CA VAL A 207 13.84 1.37 8.12
C VAL A 207 13.12 1.64 9.44
N ALA A 208 12.11 0.82 9.73
CA ALA A 208 11.34 0.86 10.96
C ALA A 208 11.92 -0.15 11.94
N LEU A 209 12.48 0.32 13.06
CA LEU A 209 12.97 -0.55 14.11
C LEU A 209 11.87 -0.78 15.15
N HIS A 210 11.43 -2.03 15.26
CA HIS A 210 10.51 -2.48 16.30
C HIS A 210 11.30 -3.08 17.46
N LEU A 211 11.30 -2.36 18.58
CA LEU A 211 12.04 -2.74 19.79
C LEU A 211 11.17 -3.59 20.71
N MET A 212 11.26 -4.92 20.57
CA MET A 212 10.69 -5.89 21.51
C MET A 212 11.71 -6.14 22.65
N THR A 213 11.87 -5.13 23.50
CA THR A 213 12.73 -5.12 24.69
C THR A 213 12.11 -4.23 25.77
N ARG A 214 12.32 -4.56 27.05
CA ARG A 214 11.94 -3.70 28.18
C ARG A 214 12.93 -2.57 28.44
N GLN A 215 14.11 -2.61 27.82
CA GLN A 215 15.17 -1.60 27.97
C GLN A 215 15.64 -1.05 26.61
N PRO A 216 14.77 -0.36 25.83
CA PRO A 216 15.13 0.29 24.57
C PRO A 216 16.45 1.06 24.55
N SER A 217 16.78 1.79 25.63
CA SER A 217 17.97 2.67 25.66
C SER A 217 19.29 1.92 25.43
N ARG A 218 19.36 0.63 25.82
CA ARG A 218 20.52 -0.25 25.59
C ARG A 218 20.88 -0.41 24.11
N TRP A 219 19.89 -0.29 23.23
CA TRP A 219 20.05 -0.57 21.80
C TRP A 219 20.08 0.70 20.97
N LEU A 220 19.30 1.72 21.35
CA LEU A 220 19.07 2.93 20.57
C LEU A 220 20.36 3.68 20.20
N ASP A 221 21.29 3.83 21.15
CA ASP A 221 22.56 4.55 20.92
C ASP A 221 23.42 3.95 19.81
N ARG A 222 23.20 2.67 19.47
CA ARG A 222 23.97 1.93 18.47
C ARG A 222 23.34 1.95 17.08
N VAL A 223 22.09 2.42 16.96
CA VAL A 223 21.27 2.23 15.75
C VAL A 223 20.73 3.53 15.16
N TRP A 224 20.96 4.68 15.79
CA TRP A 224 20.42 5.97 15.32
C TRP A 224 20.71 6.27 13.85
N ASN A 225 21.86 5.89 13.31
CA ASN A 225 22.20 6.16 11.91
C ASN A 225 21.50 5.23 10.92
N GLU A 226 21.01 4.08 11.38
CA GLU A 226 20.46 3.03 10.52
C GLU A 226 18.93 3.03 10.47
N VAL A 227 18.26 3.74 11.39
CA VAL A 227 16.80 3.73 11.52
C VAL A 227 16.17 5.05 11.09
N ASP A 228 14.97 4.98 10.56
CA ASP A 228 14.11 6.14 10.29
C ASP A 228 12.98 6.24 11.32
N TRP A 229 12.38 5.09 11.66
CA TRP A 229 11.26 5.00 12.60
C TRP A 229 11.65 4.10 13.78
N VAL A 230 11.21 4.47 14.98
CA VAL A 230 11.41 3.70 16.21
C VAL A 230 10.05 3.38 16.82
N LEU A 231 9.77 2.10 17.05
CA LEU A 231 8.50 1.62 17.59
C LEU A 231 8.75 1.02 18.98
N LEU A 232 8.17 1.66 20.00
CA LEU A 232 8.40 1.37 21.42
C LEU A 232 7.16 0.73 22.04
N HIS A 233 7.35 -0.34 22.80
CA HIS A 233 6.25 -1.00 23.53
C HIS A 233 5.72 -0.16 24.69
N LEU A 234 4.44 -0.32 25.01
CA LEU A 234 3.86 0.24 26.24
C LEU A 234 4.49 -0.35 27.51
N GLU A 235 4.96 -1.59 27.44
CA GLU A 235 5.43 -2.37 28.59
C GLU A 235 6.93 -2.24 28.88
N ILE A 236 7.57 -1.19 28.36
CA ILE A 236 8.97 -0.95 28.67
C ILE A 236 9.15 -0.52 30.13
N GLU A 237 10.31 -0.80 30.71
CA GLU A 237 10.67 -0.43 32.08
C GLU A 237 11.49 0.87 32.12
N GLU A 238 11.18 1.77 31.18
CA GLU A 238 11.82 3.09 31.02
C GLU A 238 10.78 4.18 30.78
N ASP A 239 11.17 5.45 30.95
CA ASP A 239 10.29 6.58 30.69
C ASP A 239 10.02 6.75 29.18
N LEU A 240 8.81 6.35 28.76
CA LEU A 240 8.34 6.49 27.37
C LEU A 240 8.41 7.93 26.87
N ASN A 241 8.05 8.93 27.68
CA ASN A 241 8.08 10.33 27.23
C ASN A 241 9.50 10.79 26.95
N LYS A 242 10.45 10.38 27.81
CA LYS A 242 11.87 10.65 27.62
C LYS A 242 12.40 10.00 26.33
N LEU A 243 12.04 8.74 26.08
CA LEU A 243 12.46 8.03 24.87
C LEU A 243 11.82 8.60 23.60
N ILE A 244 10.53 8.97 23.64
CA ILE A 244 9.85 9.70 22.56
C ILE A 244 10.61 10.99 22.25
N PHE A 245 10.92 11.78 23.27
CA PHE A 245 11.69 13.01 23.10
C PHE A 245 13.08 12.76 22.50
N GLN A 246 13.79 11.74 22.98
CA GLN A 246 15.09 11.34 22.44
C GLN A 246 15.00 10.96 20.95
N CYS A 247 14.02 10.15 20.56
CA CYS A 247 13.80 9.79 19.15
C CYS A 247 13.62 11.05 18.28
N ARG A 248 12.83 12.03 18.75
CA ARG A 248 12.62 13.29 18.06
C ARG A 248 13.89 14.14 17.95
N GLN A 249 14.71 14.19 19.00
CA GLN A 249 16.01 14.90 18.99
C GLN A 249 16.96 14.32 17.92
N HIS A 250 16.90 13.01 17.69
CA HIS A 250 17.65 12.34 16.62
C HIS A 250 16.97 12.41 15.23
N GLY A 251 15.91 13.21 15.09
CA GLY A 251 15.17 13.38 13.83
C GLY A 251 14.40 12.14 13.38
N LYS A 252 14.09 11.23 14.31
CA LYS A 252 13.38 9.97 14.02
C LYS A 252 11.88 10.13 14.19
N LYS A 253 11.12 9.39 13.39
CA LYS A 253 9.71 9.16 13.69
C LYS A 253 9.59 8.14 14.80
N VAL A 254 8.56 8.28 15.62
CA VAL A 254 8.34 7.44 16.78
C VAL A 254 6.93 6.89 16.78
N GLY A 255 6.78 5.64 17.21
CA GLY A 255 5.50 5.00 17.41
C GLY A 255 5.41 4.28 18.74
N ILE A 256 4.18 4.14 19.25
CA ILE A 256 3.88 3.28 20.39
C ILE A 256 3.26 1.98 19.89
N VAL A 257 3.74 0.87 20.42
CA VAL A 257 3.23 -0.48 20.17
C VAL A 257 2.29 -0.87 21.27
N TRP A 258 1.05 -1.18 20.89
CA TRP A 258 0.08 -1.87 21.71
C TRP A 258 0.07 -3.34 21.31
N ARG A 259 0.08 -4.25 22.28
CA ARG A 259 -0.12 -5.68 22.04
C ARG A 259 -1.40 -6.16 22.73
N VAL A 260 -1.89 -7.30 22.24
CA VAL A 260 -3.04 -8.00 22.84
C VAL A 260 -2.84 -8.18 24.34
N GLY A 261 -3.79 -7.66 25.14
CA GLY A 261 -3.75 -7.67 26.59
C GLY A 261 -3.33 -6.36 27.26
N ASN A 262 -2.84 -5.35 26.53
CA ASN A 262 -2.72 -3.99 27.06
C ASN A 262 -4.09 -3.33 27.15
N ASP A 263 -4.27 -2.38 28.07
CA ASP A 263 -5.46 -1.53 28.07
C ASP A 263 -5.33 -0.49 26.93
N PRO A 264 -6.29 -0.40 25.98
CA PRO A 264 -6.30 0.65 24.97
C PRO A 264 -6.21 2.08 25.54
N ALA A 265 -6.67 2.31 26.77
CA ALA A 265 -6.60 3.60 27.44
C ALA A 265 -5.14 4.07 27.68
N ASP A 266 -4.20 3.13 27.81
CA ASP A 266 -2.77 3.42 28.03
C ASP A 266 -2.13 4.14 26.83
N LEU A 267 -2.75 4.09 25.65
CA LEU A 267 -2.30 4.83 24.46
C LEU A 267 -2.64 6.32 24.50
N LEU A 268 -3.72 6.69 25.20
CA LEU A 268 -4.29 8.04 25.16
C LEU A 268 -3.29 9.16 25.48
N PRO A 269 -2.39 9.01 26.48
CA PRO A 269 -1.41 10.04 26.80
C PRO A 269 -0.43 10.35 25.65
N PHE A 270 -0.19 9.39 24.76
CA PHE A 270 0.88 9.48 23.75
C PHE A 270 0.38 9.89 22.37
N LEU A 271 -0.93 9.86 22.10
CA LEU A 271 -1.48 10.02 20.75
C LEU A 271 -1.05 11.31 20.03
N ASN A 272 -0.84 12.41 20.77
CA ASN A 272 -0.39 13.70 20.21
C ASN A 272 1.13 13.81 20.01
N HIS A 273 1.90 12.85 20.50
CA HIS A 273 3.36 12.94 20.59
C HIS A 273 4.06 12.00 19.60
N VAL A 274 3.33 11.08 18.98
CA VAL A 274 3.87 10.01 18.13
C VAL A 274 3.34 10.07 16.71
N ASP A 275 4.13 9.58 15.77
CA ASP A 275 3.75 9.49 14.35
C ASP A 275 2.96 8.21 14.06
N PHE A 276 3.18 7.17 14.85
CA PHE A 276 2.57 5.86 14.63
C PHE A 276 1.94 5.30 15.91
N ILE A 277 0.80 4.64 15.74
CA ILE A 277 0.33 3.65 16.70
C ILE A 277 0.38 2.31 15.99
N MET A 278 1.22 1.41 16.49
CA MET A 278 1.31 0.04 15.99
C MET A 278 0.48 -0.88 16.86
N VAL A 279 -0.40 -1.64 16.23
CA VAL A 279 -1.18 -2.68 16.89
C VAL A 279 -0.57 -4.03 16.50
N LEU A 280 -0.08 -4.76 17.50
CA LEU A 280 0.44 -6.10 17.33
C LEU A 280 -0.71 -7.11 17.41
N GLY A 281 -1.10 -7.66 16.27
CA GLY A 281 -2.27 -8.51 16.06
C GLY A 281 -2.12 -9.97 16.47
N ILE A 282 -1.03 -10.33 17.15
CA ILE A 282 -0.70 -11.70 17.55
C ILE A 282 -0.52 -11.77 19.06
N ALA A 283 -0.80 -12.94 19.64
CA ALA A 283 -0.78 -13.12 21.09
C ALA A 283 0.64 -13.02 21.68
N LYS A 284 1.64 -13.61 21.01
CA LYS A 284 3.03 -13.61 21.47
C LYS A 284 3.93 -12.73 20.59
N PRO A 285 4.51 -11.63 21.10
CA PRO A 285 5.55 -10.90 20.40
C PRO A 285 6.75 -11.79 20.02
N GLY A 286 7.43 -11.46 18.93
CA GLY A 286 8.67 -12.13 18.51
C GLY A 286 8.50 -13.47 17.80
N GLN A 287 7.27 -13.98 17.61
CA GLN A 287 7.02 -15.25 16.91
C GLN A 287 6.16 -15.04 15.66
N SER A 288 6.69 -15.40 14.49
CA SER A 288 5.97 -15.30 13.22
C SER A 288 4.98 -16.47 13.00
N GLY A 289 3.96 -16.25 12.16
CA GLY A 289 3.01 -17.31 11.72
C GLY A 289 1.80 -17.56 12.62
N GLN A 290 1.57 -16.74 13.64
CA GLN A 290 0.41 -16.82 14.51
C GLN A 290 -0.89 -16.32 13.84
N LYS A 291 -2.04 -16.76 14.36
CA LYS A 291 -3.36 -16.25 13.92
C LYS A 291 -3.60 -14.86 14.48
N ILE A 292 -4.26 -14.03 13.67
CA ILE A 292 -4.66 -12.67 14.04
C ILE A 292 -5.73 -12.70 15.14
N CYS A 293 -5.62 -11.80 16.12
CA CYS A 293 -6.59 -11.63 17.20
C CYS A 293 -7.67 -10.61 16.82
N GLN A 294 -8.95 -10.94 17.05
CA GLN A 294 -10.07 -10.04 16.72
C GLN A 294 -10.02 -8.73 17.51
N GLU A 295 -9.58 -8.78 18.78
CA GLU A 295 -9.39 -7.59 19.62
C GLU A 295 -8.48 -6.55 18.96
N ALA A 296 -7.40 -6.99 18.30
CA ALA A 296 -6.50 -6.10 17.58
C ALA A 296 -7.17 -5.47 16.35
N ILE A 297 -8.01 -6.21 15.63
CA ILE A 297 -8.80 -5.68 14.51
C ILE A 297 -9.76 -4.59 15.00
N ASP A 298 -10.48 -4.88 16.08
CA ASP A 298 -11.46 -3.96 16.66
C ASP A 298 -10.79 -2.68 17.18
N LEU A 299 -9.61 -2.81 17.80
CA LEU A 299 -8.82 -1.66 18.26
C LEU A 299 -8.36 -0.76 17.11
N VAL A 300 -7.87 -1.33 16.01
CA VAL A 300 -7.47 -0.54 14.82
C VAL A 300 -8.66 0.26 14.28
N ALA A 301 -9.84 -0.36 14.19
CA ALA A 301 -11.06 0.31 13.76
C ALA A 301 -11.44 1.47 14.71
N ALA A 302 -11.32 1.27 16.03
CA ALA A 302 -11.55 2.32 17.03
C ALA A 302 -10.54 3.47 16.91
N LEU A 303 -9.24 3.17 16.84
CA LEU A 303 -8.17 4.17 16.71
C LEU A 303 -8.28 4.98 15.42
N ASN A 304 -8.77 4.39 14.33
CA ASN A 304 -8.99 5.10 13.06
C ASN A 304 -9.93 6.31 13.22
N THR A 305 -10.91 6.23 14.11
CA THR A 305 -11.84 7.34 14.38
C THR A 305 -11.15 8.56 15.01
N MET A 306 -9.98 8.33 15.64
CA MET A 306 -9.19 9.33 16.33
C MET A 306 -7.96 9.79 15.54
N ARG A 307 -7.55 9.02 14.52
CA ARG A 307 -6.34 9.24 13.70
C ARG A 307 -6.16 10.68 13.23
N THR A 308 -7.19 11.25 12.58
CA THR A 308 -7.14 12.63 12.06
C THR A 308 -7.07 13.68 13.17
N LYS A 309 -7.70 13.42 14.32
CA LYS A 309 -7.73 14.35 15.46
C LYS A 309 -6.35 14.49 16.10
N TYR A 310 -5.62 13.39 16.27
CA TYR A 310 -4.33 13.35 16.95
C TYR A 310 -3.12 13.31 16.00
N ASN A 311 -3.36 13.24 14.68
CA ASN A 311 -2.34 13.29 13.63
C ASN A 311 -1.26 12.18 13.72
N PHE A 312 -1.69 10.95 13.99
CA PHE A 312 -0.84 9.76 13.87
C PHE A 312 -1.25 8.90 12.66
N GLU A 313 -0.46 7.89 12.31
CA GLU A 313 -0.79 6.87 11.33
C GLU A 313 -0.87 5.49 12.00
N LEU A 314 -1.73 4.61 11.49
CA LEU A 314 -1.86 3.25 12.01
C LEU A 314 -0.94 2.28 11.30
N MET A 315 -0.24 1.49 12.10
CA MET A 315 0.57 0.35 11.66
C MET A 315 -0.01 -0.94 12.26
N PHE A 316 -0.03 -2.01 11.48
CA PHE A 316 -0.46 -3.31 11.97
C PHE A 316 0.61 -4.36 11.69
N ASP A 317 1.01 -5.08 12.72
CA ASP A 317 1.98 -6.16 12.64
C ASP A 317 1.41 -7.46 13.23
N GLY A 318 1.81 -8.59 12.68
CA GLY A 318 1.38 -9.92 13.13
C GLY A 318 0.17 -10.47 12.38
N GLY A 319 0.34 -11.63 11.74
CA GLY A 319 -0.77 -12.36 11.10
C GLY A 319 -1.26 -11.77 9.77
N VAL A 320 -0.53 -10.81 9.18
CA VAL A 320 -0.88 -10.18 7.90
C VAL A 320 -0.57 -11.08 6.70
N ASN A 321 -1.59 -11.43 5.93
CA ASN A 321 -1.48 -12.20 4.70
C ASN A 321 -2.64 -11.88 3.74
N SER A 322 -2.68 -12.48 2.55
CA SER A 322 -3.66 -12.16 1.51
C SER A 322 -5.12 -12.49 1.86
N SER A 323 -5.38 -13.29 2.90
CA SER A 323 -6.74 -13.60 3.40
C SER A 323 -7.15 -12.79 4.63
N THR A 324 -6.20 -12.27 5.42
CA THR A 324 -6.47 -11.45 6.63
C THR A 324 -6.38 -9.95 6.35
N ILE A 325 -5.63 -9.54 5.33
CA ILE A 325 -5.40 -8.13 4.99
C ILE A 325 -6.69 -7.37 4.69
N SER A 326 -7.73 -8.07 4.26
CA SER A 326 -9.08 -7.52 4.06
C SER A 326 -9.79 -7.10 5.35
N GLN A 327 -9.26 -7.44 6.52
CA GLN A 327 -9.86 -7.16 7.83
C GLN A 327 -9.16 -6.01 8.56
N ILE A 328 -7.96 -5.64 8.11
CA ILE A 328 -7.07 -4.73 8.82
C ILE A 328 -7.22 -3.32 8.27
N GLU A 329 -7.76 -2.41 9.07
CA GLU A 329 -7.97 -1.02 8.66
C GLU A 329 -6.74 -0.11 8.88
N ALA A 330 -5.53 -0.61 8.72
CA ALA A 330 -4.29 0.17 8.87
C ALA A 330 -3.70 0.55 7.51
N LYS A 331 -3.12 1.77 7.43
CA LYS A 331 -2.40 2.24 6.24
C LYS A 331 -1.04 1.53 6.12
N TYR A 332 -0.34 1.38 7.24
CA TYR A 332 0.92 0.65 7.31
C TYR A 332 0.66 -0.77 7.80
N VAL A 333 1.23 -1.76 7.13
CA VAL A 333 1.09 -3.17 7.51
C VAL A 333 2.44 -3.86 7.37
N VAL A 334 2.68 -4.86 8.21
CA VAL A 334 3.95 -5.60 8.26
C VAL A 334 3.67 -7.08 8.02
N SER A 335 4.48 -7.73 7.17
CA SER A 335 4.39 -9.16 6.92
C SER A 335 5.77 -9.75 6.65
N ALA A 336 6.00 -10.99 7.10
CA ALA A 336 7.20 -11.76 6.77
C ALA A 336 6.82 -13.13 6.21
N SER A 337 6.34 -14.04 7.07
CA SER A 337 6.16 -15.45 6.71
C SER A 337 5.23 -15.68 5.52
N ALA A 338 4.19 -14.85 5.33
CA ALA A 338 3.27 -14.96 4.21
C ALA A 338 3.92 -14.60 2.86
N ILE A 339 4.94 -13.73 2.89
CA ILE A 339 5.69 -13.30 1.71
C ILE A 339 6.84 -14.27 1.45
N LEU A 340 7.66 -14.53 2.47
CA LEU A 340 8.91 -15.30 2.33
C LEU A 340 8.66 -16.79 2.04
N ARG A 341 7.50 -17.33 2.42
CA ARG A 341 7.12 -18.72 2.12
C ARG A 341 6.27 -18.87 0.86
N ALA A 342 5.93 -17.78 0.18
CA ALA A 342 5.14 -17.84 -1.05
C ALA A 342 5.99 -18.38 -2.20
N GLU A 343 5.35 -19.09 -3.14
CA GLU A 343 6.02 -19.50 -4.39
C GLU A 343 6.57 -18.31 -5.19
N ASN A 344 5.90 -17.16 -5.06
CA ASN A 344 6.35 -15.90 -5.63
C ASN A 344 6.21 -14.76 -4.60
N PRO A 345 7.28 -14.43 -3.87
CA PRO A 345 7.26 -13.39 -2.84
C PRO A 345 6.88 -12.00 -3.36
N ILE A 346 7.34 -11.63 -4.56
CA ILE A 346 7.01 -10.33 -5.19
C ILE A 346 5.50 -10.23 -5.47
N LEU A 347 4.88 -11.33 -5.93
CA LEU A 347 3.43 -11.37 -6.12
C LEU A 347 2.70 -11.28 -4.78
N ALA A 348 3.17 -11.98 -3.74
CA ALA A 348 2.58 -11.91 -2.41
C ALA A 348 2.62 -10.48 -1.84
N VAL A 349 3.73 -9.76 -2.02
CA VAL A 349 3.86 -8.34 -1.66
C VAL A 349 2.78 -7.51 -2.38
N ASP A 350 2.65 -7.67 -3.70
CA ASP A 350 1.67 -6.89 -4.46
C ASP A 350 0.22 -7.21 -4.09
N GLU A 351 -0.08 -8.49 -3.83
CA GLU A 351 -1.41 -8.92 -3.37
C GLU A 351 -1.75 -8.30 -2.02
N ILE A 352 -0.87 -8.38 -1.03
CA ILE A 352 -1.12 -7.83 0.31
C ILE A 352 -1.24 -6.29 0.24
N ARG A 353 -0.36 -5.64 -0.53
CA ARG A 353 -0.34 -4.18 -0.70
C ARG A 353 -1.61 -3.64 -1.36
N ARG A 354 -2.17 -4.37 -2.33
CA ARG A 354 -3.27 -3.91 -3.19
C ARG A 354 -4.62 -4.55 -2.94
N ARG A 355 -4.72 -5.67 -2.19
CA ARG A 355 -6.01 -6.23 -1.75
C ARG A 355 -6.63 -5.30 -0.72
N VAL A 356 -7.34 -4.30 -1.22
CA VAL A 356 -8.22 -3.45 -0.44
C VAL A 356 -9.53 -4.19 -0.26
N GLN A 357 -9.73 -4.77 0.91
CA GLN A 357 -11.06 -4.86 1.49
C GLN A 357 -10.92 -4.27 2.89
N TYR A 358 -11.83 -3.36 3.21
CA TYR A 358 -12.01 -2.82 4.55
C TYR A 358 -13.41 -3.33 4.97
N PRO A 359 -13.55 -4.14 6.04
CA PRO A 359 -14.84 -4.40 6.68
C PRO A 359 -15.14 -3.20 7.62
N THR A 360 -16.33 -2.84 8.07
CA THR A 360 -17.54 -3.60 8.37
C THR A 360 -18.72 -2.62 8.56
N LYS A 361 -19.94 -3.07 8.27
CA LYS A 361 -20.99 -3.27 9.28
C LYS A 361 -22.10 -4.14 8.67
N VAL A 362 -22.32 -5.32 9.25
CA VAL A 362 -23.66 -5.91 9.27
C VAL A 362 -24.47 -4.98 10.17
N ALA A 363 -25.54 -4.42 9.62
CA ALA A 363 -26.48 -3.62 10.39
C ALA A 363 -27.08 -4.51 11.51
N ALA A 364 -27.03 -4.01 12.75
CA ALA A 364 -27.94 -4.45 13.79
C ALA A 364 -29.29 -3.78 13.57
#